data_AF-A0A1J4U4V7-F1
#
_entry.id   AF-A0A1J4U4V7-F1
#
_cell.length_a   1.000
_cell.length_b   1.000
_cell.length_c   1.000
_cell.angle_alpha   90.00
_cell.angle_beta   90.00
_cell.angle_gamma   90.00
#
_symmetry.space_group_name_H-M   'P 1'
#
loop_
_entity.id
_entity.type
_entity.pdbx_description
1 polymer ?
#
loop_
_entity_poly.entity_id
_entity_poly.type
_entity_poly.pdbx_seq_one_letter_code
_entity_poly.pdbx_strand_id
1 'polypeptide(L)' 'MERLNGSMRREFFDAYLFDTLSEVKTMTQEWVYDYNNYRPHSILGKLSPVEYLDKYNQEKNCSV' A
#
# COMPACT_ATOMS: atom_id res chain seq x y z
N MET A 1 -9.60 3.78 -9.47
CA MET A 1 -8.38 4.12 -8.73
C MET A 1 -8.77 4.73 -7.38
N GLU A 2 -9.20 3.94 -6.38
CA GLU A 2 -9.80 4.49 -5.14
C GLU A 2 -9.50 3.71 -3.85
N ARG A 3 -8.51 2.81 -3.81
CA ARG A 3 -8.25 2.01 -2.58
C ARG A 3 -7.25 2.66 -1.61
N LEU A 4 -6.21 3.29 -2.14
CA LEU A 4 -5.17 3.94 -1.34
C LEU A 4 -5.74 5.11 -0.52
N ASN A 5 -6.27 6.15 -1.19
CA ASN A 5 -6.74 7.36 -0.52
C ASN A 5 -7.88 7.09 0.47
N GLY A 6 -8.77 6.14 0.13
CA GLY A 6 -9.87 5.73 1.03
C GLY A 6 -9.37 5.01 2.29
N SER A 7 -8.39 4.12 2.16
CA SER A 7 -7.78 3.43 3.31
C SER A 7 -6.93 4.38 4.14
N MET A 8 -6.15 5.24 3.48
CA MET A 8 -5.28 6.21 4.14
C MET A 8 -6.10 7.21 4.98
N ARG A 9 -7.26 7.66 4.49
CA ARG A 9 -8.12 8.54 5.29
C ARG A 9 -8.65 7.84 6.55
N ARG A 10 -9.16 6.61 6.42
CA ARG A 10 -9.83 5.91 7.53
C ARG A 10 -8.90 5.22 8.51
N GLU A 11 -7.75 4.73 8.06
CA GLU A 11 -6.87 3.90 8.88
C GLU A 11 -5.59 4.63 9.31
N PHE A 12 -5.24 5.71 8.61
CA PHE A 12 -4.06 6.50 8.96
C PHE A 12 -4.48 7.88 9.48
N PHE A 13 -5.19 8.70 8.71
CA PHE A 13 -5.54 10.04 9.18
C PHE A 13 -6.59 10.07 10.32
N ASP A 14 -7.50 9.10 10.36
CA ASP A 14 -8.52 9.02 11.43
C ASP A 14 -7.95 8.41 12.73
N ALA A 15 -6.90 7.59 12.64
CA ALA A 15 -6.33 6.86 13.77
C ALA A 15 -5.21 7.61 14.50
N TYR A 16 -4.56 8.57 13.84
CA TYR A 16 -3.41 9.30 14.37
C TYR A 16 -3.70 10.80 14.45
N LEU A 17 -3.37 11.41 15.59
CA LEU A 17 -3.34 12.87 15.75
C LEU A 17 -1.89 13.32 15.58
N PHE A 18 -1.65 14.22 14.64
CA PHE A 18 -0.30 14.69 14.32
C PHE A 18 -0.06 16.10 14.84
N ASP A 19 1.13 16.35 15.37
CA ASP A 19 1.51 17.67 15.92
C ASP A 19 2.19 18.55 14.85
N THR A 20 2.94 17.92 13.92
CA THR A 20 3.69 18.65 12.88
C THR A 20 3.58 18.01 11.49
N LEU A 21 3.74 18.82 10.44
CA LEU A 21 3.76 18.33 9.06
C LEU A 21 4.92 17.36 8.78
N SER A 22 6.05 17.52 9.48
CA SER A 22 7.21 16.63 9.35
C SER A 22 6.90 15.22 9.86
N GLU A 23 6.16 15.12 10.96
CA GLU A 23 5.67 13.87 11.52
C GLU A 23 4.70 13.18 10.56
N VAL A 24 3.70 13.92 10.06
CA VAL A 24 2.75 13.42 9.05
C VAL A 24 3.50 12.83 7.86
N LYS A 25 4.52 13.53 7.34
CA LYS A 25 5.28 13.09 6.18
C LYS A 25 6.04 11.79 6.45
N THR A 26 6.75 11.70 7.57
CA THR A 26 7.50 10.51 7.93
C THR A 26 6.59 9.30 8.11
N MET A 27 5.52 9.45 8.89
CA MET A 27 4.57 8.38 9.16
C MET A 27 3.79 7.98 7.90
N THR A 28 3.49 8.94 7.01
CA THR A 28 2.87 8.66 5.71
C THR A 28 3.77 7.78 4.85
N GLN A 29 5.08 8.07 4.79
CA GLN A 29 6.00 7.28 3.98
C GLN A 29 6.09 5.84 4.47
N GLU A 30 6.14 5.64 5.79
CA GLU A 30 6.12 4.31 6.40
C GLU A 30 4.81 3.57 6.10
N TRP A 31 3.67 4.24 6.29
CA TRP A 31 2.36 3.63 6.03
C TRP A 31 2.16 3.25 4.56
N VAL A 32 2.61 4.10 3.62
CA VAL A 32 2.55 3.80 2.19
C VAL A 32 3.48 2.64 1.84
N TYR A 33 4.66 2.56 2.46
CA TYR A 33 5.54 1.41 2.28
C TYR A 33 4.87 0.12 2.76
N ASP A 34 4.29 0.12 3.95
CA ASP A 34 3.57 -1.04 4.48
C ASP A 34 2.39 -1.46 3.59
N TYR A 35 1.57 -0.49 3.18
CA TYR A 35 0.44 -0.72 2.28
C TYR A 35 0.87 -1.40 0.97
N ASN A 36 1.99 -0.98 0.39
CA ASN A 36 2.45 -1.49 -0.89
C ASN A 36 3.19 -2.83 -0.79
N ASN A 37 3.92 -3.07 0.30
CA ASN A 37 4.80 -4.24 0.42
C ASN A 37 4.16 -5.39 1.18
N TYR A 38 3.35 -5.12 2.20
CA TYR A 38 2.90 -6.15 3.14
C TYR A 38 1.39 -6.30 3.19
N ARG A 39 0.61 -5.28 2.82
CA ARG A 39 -0.84 -5.33 3.01
C ARG A 39 -1.52 -6.29 2.04
N PRO A 40 -2.16 -7.38 2.54
CA PRO A 40 -2.84 -8.32 1.68
C PRO A 40 -4.11 -7.70 1.09
N HIS A 41 -4.35 -7.93 -0.19
CA HIS A 41 -5.54 -7.45 -0.88
C HIS A 41 -6.35 -8.62 -1.44
N SER A 42 -7.57 -8.84 -0.92
CA SER A 42 -8.43 -9.95 -1.37
C SER A 42 -8.69 -9.96 -2.88
N ILE A 43 -8.79 -8.78 -3.51
CA ILE A 43 -8.95 -8.64 -4.97
C ILE A 43 -7.69 -9.07 -5.73
N LEU A 44 -6.51 -8.98 -5.11
CA LEU A 44 -5.23 -9.42 -5.68
C LEU A 44 -4.87 -10.85 -5.22
N GLY A 45 -5.85 -11.64 -4.78
CA GLY A 45 -5.59 -13.00 -4.28
C GLY A 45 -4.85 -13.03 -2.94
N LYS A 46 -5.07 -12.01 -2.10
CA LYS A 46 -4.37 -11.77 -0.81
C LYS A 46 -2.89 -11.38 -0.94
N LEU A 47 -2.43 -11.02 -2.14
CA LEU A 47 -1.10 -10.46 -2.37
C LEU A 47 -1.06 -8.97 -2.04
N SER A 48 0.12 -8.47 -1.69
CA SER A 48 0.39 -7.04 -1.67
C SER A 48 0.49 -6.48 -3.10
N PRO A 49 0.36 -5.16 -3.30
CA PRO A 49 0.56 -4.54 -4.60
C PRO A 49 1.90 -4.90 -5.26
N VAL A 50 2.99 -4.93 -4.48
CA VAL A 50 4.33 -5.30 -4.97
C VAL A 50 4.39 -6.78 -5.34
N GLU A 51 3.88 -7.68 -4.49
CA GLU A 51 3.86 -9.11 -4.80
C GLU A 51 3.02 -9.43 -6.03
N TYR A 52 1.88 -8.76 -6.19
CA TYR A 52 1.06 -8.89 -7.38
C TYR A 52 1.82 -8.45 -8.65
N LEU A 53 2.57 -7.35 -8.57
CA LEU A 53 3.36 -6.85 -9.69
C LEU A 53 4.52 -7.80 -10.04
N ASP A 54 5.22 -8.32 -9.03
CA ASP A 54 6.30 -9.30 -9.21
C ASP A 54 5.79 -10.56 -9.91
N LYS A 55 4.68 -11.12 -9.40
CA LYS A 55 4.03 -12.28 -10.01
C LYS A 55 3.60 -12.00 -11.46
N TYR A 56 2.95 -10.87 -11.70
CA TYR A 56 2.53 -10.48 -13.05
C TYR A 56 3.72 -10.39 -14.02
N ASN A 57 4.85 -9.83 -13.56
CA ASN A 57 6.08 -9.75 -14.35
C ASN A 57 6.70 -11.13 -14.59
N GLN A 58 6.65 -12.05 -13.61
CA GLN A 58 7.13 -13.41 -13.77
C GLN A 58 6.28 -14.19 -14.81
N GLU A 59 4.95 -14.06 -14.77
CA GLU A 59 4.04 -14.68 -15.74
C GLU A 59 4.25 -14.13 -17.16
N LYS A 60 4.51 -12.82 -17.28
CA LYS A 60 4.89 -12.16 -18.54
C LYS A 60 6.23 -12.66 -19.09
N ASN A 61 7.23 -12.88 -18.24
CA ASN A 61 8.56 -13.33 -18.65
C ASN A 61 8.65 -14.84 -18.93
N CYS A 62 7.73 -15.67 -18.39
CA CYS A 62 7.69 -17.11 -18.67
C CYS A 62 6.93 -17.46 -19.97
N SER A 63 6.30 -16.47 -20.61
CA SER A 63 5.55 -16.64 -21.86
C SER A 63 6.33 -16.19 -23.11
N VAL A 64 7.66 -16.03 -23.00
CA VAL A 64 8.57 -15.70 -24.11
C VAL A 64 9.39 -16.93 -24.53
#